data_AF-A0A1I4I5G9-F1
#
_entry.id   AF-A0A1I4I5G9-F1
#
_cell.length_a   1.000
_cell.length_b   1.000
_cell.length_c   1.000
_cell.angle_alpha   90.00
_cell.angle_beta   90.00
_cell.angle_gamma   90.00
#
_symmetry.space_group_name_H-M   'P 1'
#
loop_
_entity.id
_entity.type
_entity.pdbx_description
1 polymer ?
#
loop_
_entity_poly.entity_id
_entity_poly.type
_entity_poly.pdbx_seq_one_letter_code
_entity_poly.pdbx_strand_id
1 'polypeptide(L)' 'MQEDKHLDENNSNTTVEPFNSATDHYSKIMGVPNTRADLKTMPKPVRYFYYFVVGFIVIGFTIMLYTAIFK' A
#
# COMPACT_ATOMS: atom_id res chain seq x y z
N MET A 1 26.17 10.05 -12.87
CA MET A 1 25.86 11.02 -11.80
C MET A 1 25.26 10.21 -10.67
N GLN A 2 26.01 10.09 -9.57
CA GLN A 2 25.58 9.40 -8.36
C GLN A 2 24.68 10.37 -7.60
N GLU A 3 23.47 9.93 -7.26
CA GLU A 3 22.59 10.61 -6.30
C GLU A 3 22.51 9.75 -5.04
N ASP A 4 23.47 10.03 -4.16
CA ASP A 4 23.43 10.08 -2.70
C ASP A 4 22.11 9.59 -2.06
N LYS A 5 22.08 8.30 -1.70
CA LYS A 5 21.05 7.71 -0.84
C LYS A 5 21.23 8.21 0.60
N HIS A 6 20.60 9.31 0.95
CA HIS A 6 20.32 9.61 2.36
C HIS A 6 19.17 8.72 2.82
N LEU A 7 19.53 7.57 3.38
CA LEU A 7 18.64 6.68 4.12
C LEU A 7 18.37 7.32 5.49
N ASP A 8 17.28 8.08 5.58
CA ASP A 8 16.72 8.45 6.88
C ASP A 8 15.97 7.22 7.45
N GLU A 9 16.77 6.36 8.07
CA GLU A 9 16.34 5.32 9.00
C GLU A 9 15.78 5.99 10.27
N ASN A 10 14.63 5.51 10.75
CA ASN A 10 13.97 5.91 12.01
C ASN A 10 12.93 7.05 11.90
N ASN A 11 11.73 6.74 11.41
CA ASN A 11 10.43 7.04 12.07
C ASN A 11 9.28 6.45 11.22
N SER A 12 8.18 6.09 11.86
CA SER A 12 7.06 5.27 11.32
C SER A 12 6.20 5.94 10.22
N ASN A 13 6.79 6.73 9.33
CA ASN A 13 6.16 7.33 8.15
C ASN A 13 7.04 7.03 6.93
N THR A 14 6.99 5.79 6.43
CA THR A 14 7.79 5.38 5.27
C THR A 14 7.25 6.08 4.01
N THR A 15 7.88 7.21 3.65
CA THR A 15 7.78 7.80 2.32
C THR A 15 8.30 6.77 1.31
N VAL A 16 7.47 6.42 0.34
CA VAL A 16 7.80 5.44 -0.70
C VAL A 16 8.55 6.17 -1.82
N GLU A 17 9.63 5.62 -2.35
CA GLU A 17 10.30 6.25 -3.49
C GLU A 17 9.40 6.19 -4.74
N PRO A 18 9.27 7.30 -5.50
CA PRO A 18 8.46 7.31 -6.70
C PRO A 18 9.07 6.37 -7.76
N PHE A 19 8.25 5.50 -8.34
CA PHE A 19 8.71 4.50 -9.31
C PHE A 19 9.04 5.08 -10.69
N ASN A 20 8.55 6.28 -10.98
CA ASN A 20 8.82 7.00 -12.22
C ASN A 20 8.73 8.52 -12.04
N SER A 21 9.14 9.25 -13.07
CA SER A 21 9.11 10.72 -13.08
C SER A 21 7.69 11.31 -12.98
N ALA A 22 6.66 10.62 -13.48
CA ALA A 22 5.29 11.10 -13.37
C ALA A 22 4.84 11.08 -11.90
N THR A 23 5.05 9.99 -11.17
CA THR A 23 4.74 9.86 -9.75
C THR A 23 5.58 10.79 -8.89
N ASP A 24 6.86 11.02 -9.25
CA ASP A 24 7.69 12.05 -8.62
C ASP A 24 7.04 13.43 -8.75
N HIS A 25 6.67 13.83 -9.98
CA HIS A 25 5.97 15.09 -10.23
C HIS A 25 4.66 15.20 -9.44
N TYR A 26 3.83 14.14 -9.39
CA TYR A 26 2.60 14.14 -8.61
C TYR A 26 2.86 14.33 -7.11
N SER A 27 3.86 13.64 -6.56
CA SER A 27 4.18 13.78 -5.14
C SER A 27 4.77 15.17 -4.82
N LYS A 28 5.65 15.69 -5.68
CA LYS A 28 6.42 16.91 -5.45
C LYS A 28 5.69 18.19 -5.82
N ILE A 29 4.95 18.21 -6.93
CA ILE A 29 4.25 19.39 -7.44
C ILE A 29 2.79 19.41 -6.99
N MET A 30 2.10 18.27 -7.08
CA MET A 30 0.68 18.17 -6.72
C MET A 30 0.48 17.87 -5.22
N GLY A 31 1.56 17.63 -4.47
CA GLY A 31 1.53 17.40 -3.03
C GLY A 31 0.82 16.12 -2.64
N VAL A 32 0.71 15.15 -3.55
CA VAL A 32 0.05 13.88 -3.25
C VAL A 32 0.89 13.14 -2.21
N PRO A 33 0.31 12.70 -1.08
CA PRO A 33 1.05 12.02 -0.04
C PRO A 33 1.62 10.71 -0.60
N ASN A 34 2.95 10.58 -0.51
CA ASN A 34 3.69 9.40 -0.94
C ASN A 34 4.04 8.48 0.24
N THR A 35 3.33 8.63 1.36
CA THR A 35 3.49 7.79 2.54
C THR A 35 2.56 6.59 2.47
N ARG A 36 3.00 5.45 3.02
CA ARG A 36 2.13 4.27 3.15
C ARG A 36 0.83 4.61 3.87
N ALA A 37 -0.28 4.09 3.37
CA ALA A 37 -1.58 4.32 3.96
C ALA A 37 -1.68 3.63 5.33
N ASP A 38 -2.01 4.39 6.36
CA ASP A 38 -2.27 3.86 7.70
C ASP A 38 -3.77 3.50 7.85
N LEU A 39 -4.06 2.24 8.16
CA LEU A 39 -5.43 1.77 8.36
C LEU A 39 -6.10 2.43 9.58
N LYS A 40 -5.33 2.95 10.55
CA LYS A 40 -5.87 3.61 11.74
C LYS A 40 -6.39 5.01 11.44
N THR A 41 -5.82 5.70 10.45
CA THR A 41 -6.21 7.07 10.08
C THR A 41 -7.32 7.12 9.04
N MET A 42 -7.69 5.97 8.45
CA MET A 42 -8.77 5.89 7.47
C MET A 42 -10.17 6.13 8.08
N PRO A 43 -11.10 6.78 7.35
CA PRO A 43 -12.50 6.88 7.73
C PRO A 43 -13.13 5.50 7.95
N LYS A 44 -13.97 5.38 8.99
CA LYS A 44 -14.64 4.11 9.35
C LYS A 44 -15.31 3.40 8.15
N PRO A 45 -16.05 4.09 7.26
CA PRO A 45 -16.68 3.42 6.11
C PRO A 45 -15.66 2.75 5.17
N VAL A 46 -14.59 3.47 4.82
CA VAL A 46 -13.52 2.97 3.95
C VAL A 46 -12.80 1.79 4.59
N ARG A 47 -12.59 1.86 5.90
CA ARG A 47 -11.96 0.78 6.67
C ARG A 47 -12.80 -0.50 6.67
N TYR A 48 -14.12 -0.40 6.86
CA TYR A 48 -15.01 -1.58 6.77
C TYR A 48 -15.03 -2.15 5.36
N PHE A 49 -15.08 -1.29 4.33
CA PHE A 49 -15.01 -1.73 2.94
C PHE A 49 -13.71 -2.49 2.65
N TYR A 50 -12.57 -1.99 3.12
CA TYR A 50 -11.28 -2.69 3.00
C TYR A 50 -11.35 -4.09 3.62
N TYR A 51 -11.84 -4.22 4.86
CA TYR A 51 -11.96 -5.53 5.50
C TYR A 51 -12.93 -6.47 4.78
N PHE A 52 -14.02 -5.95 4.22
CA PHE A 52 -14.97 -6.74 3.43
C PHE A 52 -14.32 -7.31 2.17
N VAL A 53 -13.63 -6.47 1.40
CA VAL A 53 -12.95 -6.88 0.16
C VAL A 53 -11.82 -7.86 0.46
N VAL A 54 -10.95 -7.54 1.42
CA VAL A 54 -9.82 -8.41 1.80
C VAL A 54 -10.34 -9.74 2.35
N GLY A 55 -11.40 -9.72 3.16
CA GLY A 55 -12.04 -10.94 3.66
C GLY A 55 -12.53 -11.83 2.53
N PHE A 56 -13.22 -11.26 1.54
CA PHE A 56 -13.71 -12.02 0.38
C PHE A 56 -12.56 -12.62 -0.44
N ILE A 57 -11.48 -11.87 -0.67
CA ILE A 57 -10.30 -12.35 -1.38
C ILE A 57 -9.64 -13.52 -0.63
N VAL A 58 -9.44 -13.39 0.70
CA VAL A 58 -8.82 -14.44 1.52
C VAL A 58 -9.68 -15.70 1.54
N ILE A 59 -11.00 -15.58 1.70
CA ILE A 59 -11.92 -16.71 1.67
C ILE A 59 -11.89 -17.39 0.30
N GLY A 60 -12.02 -16.62 -0.78
CA GLY A 60 -11.97 -17.14 -2.14
C GLY A 60 -10.65 -17.86 -2.44
N PHE A 61 -9.52 -17.27 -2.04
CA PHE A 61 -8.21 -17.89 -2.19
C PHE A 61 -8.09 -19.18 -1.36
N THR A 62 -8.60 -19.21 -0.14
CA THR A 62 -8.59 -20.40 0.72
C THR A 62 -9.42 -21.54 0.10
N ILE A 63 -10.60 -21.23 -0.44
CA ILE A 63 -11.44 -22.21 -1.14
C ILE A 63 -10.75 -22.71 -2.41
N MET A 64 -10.13 -21.81 -3.20
CA MET A 64 -9.36 -22.19 -4.37
C MET A 64 -8.22 -23.14 -3.99
N LEU A 65 -7.47 -22.82 -2.95
CA LEU A 65 -6.34 -23.66 -2.50
C LEU A 65 -6.82 -25.02 -1.98
N TYR A 66 -7.91 -25.04 -1.23
CA TYR A 66 -8.54 -26.27 -0.75
C TYR A 66 -8.98 -27.17 -1.91
N THR A 67 -9.68 -26.60 -2.90
CA THR A 67 -10.10 -27.35 -4.08
C THR A 67 -8.94 -27.74 -4.98
N ALA A 68 -7.83 -27.00 -5.01
CA ALA A 68 -6.63 -27.38 -5.76
C ALA A 68 -5.86 -28.54 -5.10
N ILE A 69 -5.87 -28.64 -3.77
CA ILE A 69 -5.14 -29.67 -3.01
C ILE A 69 -5.94 -30.97 -2.86
N PHE A 70 -7.25 -30.89 -2.63
CA PHE A 70 -8.12 -32.04 -2.37
C PHE A 70 -8.87 -32.56 -3.61
N LYS A 71 -8.56 -32.02 -4.79
CA LYS A 71 -9.02 -32.53 -6.08
C LYS A 71 -8.01 -33.50 -6.68
#